data_AF-A0A924XU49-F1
#
_entry.id   AF-A0A924XU49-F1
#
_cell.length_a   1.000
_cell.length_b   1.000
_cell.length_c   1.000
_cell.angle_alpha   90.00
_cell.angle_beta   90.00
_cell.angle_gamma   90.00
#
_symmetry.space_group_name_H-M   'P 1'
#
loop_
_entity.id
_entity.type
_entity.pdbx_description
1 polymer ?
#
loop_
_entity_poly.entity_id
_entity_poly.type
_entity_poly.pdbx_seq_one_letter_code
_entity_poly.pdbx_strand_id
1 'polypeptide(L)'
;MRPPRAGFRDRNNGNSSSSNDDDNNNRRGNSSNSSNNNRGQRGRQQNYVRGEDLERLDEGDEQFIGQGVLEITGEGFGFLRHNNFSANGEDIYVSQTQIKRFGLKTGDNVMGQIRPPKESEKFFGLLRVEQVNGVDPEVARNRPQFDELVPIYPNDRLMLETDQKNIAARFVDLIAPIGKGQRGLVVAPPKAGKTILLKMIANSISVNHPDIALMVLLIDERPEEVTDIK
;
A
#
# COMPACT_ATOMS: atom_id res chain seq x y z
N MET A 1 40.12 -47.56 -7.88
CA MET A 1 40.80 -47.99 -9.12
C MET A 1 40.63 -46.92 -10.19
N ARG A 2 41.75 -46.41 -10.72
CA ARG A 2 41.97 -45.78 -12.05
C ARG A 2 43.02 -46.67 -12.76
N PRO A 3 43.42 -46.54 -14.05
CA PRO A 3 42.99 -45.73 -15.23
C PRO A 3 42.80 -46.68 -16.48
N PRO A 4 43.12 -46.39 -17.79
CA PRO A 4 43.49 -45.18 -18.59
C PRO A 4 42.58 -44.94 -19.85
N ARG A 5 42.53 -43.80 -20.58
CA ARG A 5 43.41 -42.71 -21.09
C ARG A 5 43.92 -42.93 -22.53
N ALA A 6 43.53 -42.03 -23.46
CA ALA A 6 44.24 -41.50 -24.67
C ALA A 6 43.21 -41.11 -25.76
N GLY A 7 43.30 -40.05 -26.57
CA GLY A 7 44.25 -38.95 -26.81
C GLY A 7 43.58 -37.93 -27.77
N PHE A 8 43.83 -36.61 -27.65
CA PHE A 8 44.73 -35.79 -28.50
C PHE A 8 44.32 -35.77 -30.00
N ARG A 9 44.16 -34.64 -30.73
CA ARG A 9 45.00 -33.42 -30.84
C ARG A 9 44.33 -32.34 -31.74
N ASP A 10 44.63 -31.06 -31.48
CA ASP A 10 45.06 -29.95 -32.39
C ASP A 10 44.31 -29.69 -33.72
N ARG A 11 44.11 -28.49 -34.31
CA ARG A 11 44.62 -27.11 -34.10
C ARG A 11 43.98 -26.18 -35.17
N ASN A 12 43.69 -24.95 -34.75
CA ASN A 12 44.04 -23.63 -35.33
C ASN A 12 43.59 -23.11 -36.72
N ASN A 13 43.39 -21.78 -36.70
CA ASN A 13 43.55 -20.75 -37.75
C ASN A 13 42.42 -20.61 -38.80
N GLY A 14 41.92 -19.43 -39.19
CA GLY A 14 42.26 -18.05 -38.89
C GLY A 14 41.83 -17.15 -40.07
N ASN A 15 41.26 -15.97 -39.74
CA ASN A 15 41.35 -14.68 -40.44
C ASN A 15 40.34 -14.22 -41.54
N SER A 16 40.00 -12.93 -41.38
CA SER A 16 39.80 -11.83 -42.35
C SER A 16 38.54 -11.71 -43.25
N SER A 17 37.74 -10.68 -42.91
CA SER A 17 37.20 -9.56 -43.74
C SER A 17 36.79 -9.77 -45.20
N SER A 18 35.61 -9.27 -45.60
CA SER A 18 35.42 -8.09 -46.50
C SER A 18 33.95 -7.93 -46.94
N SER A 19 33.62 -6.68 -47.27
CA SER A 19 32.37 -6.04 -47.71
C SER A 19 31.62 -6.64 -48.92
N ASN A 20 30.35 -6.22 -49.06
CA ASN A 20 29.63 -5.77 -50.28
C ASN A 20 28.11 -5.85 -49.98
N ASP A 21 27.36 -4.77 -49.88
CA ASP A 21 26.84 -3.84 -50.91
C ASP A 21 25.35 -4.12 -51.19
N ASP A 22 24.59 -3.02 -51.17
CA ASP A 22 23.34 -2.74 -51.88
C ASP A 22 22.10 -3.65 -51.65
N ASP A 23 21.06 -3.08 -51.04
CA ASP A 23 19.89 -2.77 -51.87
C ASP A 23 18.93 -1.74 -51.23
N ASN A 24 18.57 -0.79 -52.08
CA ASN A 24 17.78 0.41 -51.86
C ASN A 24 16.37 0.14 -52.39
N ASN A 25 15.30 0.42 -51.64
CA ASN A 25 14.03 0.82 -52.26
C ASN A 25 13.03 1.47 -51.30
N ASN A 26 12.95 2.79 -51.43
CA ASN A 26 11.80 3.63 -51.10
C ASN A 26 10.55 3.19 -51.87
N ARG A 27 9.43 2.90 -51.18
CA ARG A 27 8.09 3.21 -51.70
C ARG A 27 7.14 3.69 -50.60
N ARG A 28 6.84 4.99 -50.68
CA ARG A 28 5.71 5.67 -50.02
C ARG A 28 4.39 5.15 -50.59
N GLY A 29 3.40 4.93 -49.73
CA GLY A 29 2.01 4.68 -50.11
C GLY A 29 1.10 4.91 -48.91
N ASN A 30 0.34 6.00 -48.96
CA ASN A 30 -0.63 6.46 -47.97
C ASN A 30 -2.06 6.02 -48.37
N SER A 31 -3.01 6.02 -47.41
CA SER A 31 -4.49 5.84 -47.57
C SER A 31 -4.98 4.38 -47.71
N SER A 32 -6.01 3.86 -47.00
CA SER A 32 -7.15 4.44 -46.28
C SER A 32 -7.85 3.37 -45.42
N ASN A 33 -8.62 3.86 -44.41
CA ASN A 33 -9.84 3.31 -43.81
C ASN A 33 -10.00 1.79 -43.62
N SER A 34 -10.09 1.39 -42.35
CA SER A 34 -11.01 0.31 -41.98
C SER A 34 -11.73 0.68 -40.68
N SER A 35 -13.04 0.90 -40.82
CA SER A 35 -14.03 1.00 -39.75
C SER A 35 -14.01 -0.28 -38.94
N ASN A 36 -13.83 -0.19 -37.61
CA ASN A 36 -14.08 -1.34 -36.76
C ASN A 36 -15.01 -1.00 -35.60
N ASN A 37 -16.17 -1.66 -35.66
CA ASN A 37 -17.22 -1.67 -34.66
C ASN A 37 -16.71 -2.28 -33.36
N ASN A 38 -16.73 -1.52 -32.26
CA ASN A 38 -16.69 -2.12 -30.92
C ASN A 38 -17.93 -1.72 -30.13
N ARG A 39 -18.95 -2.59 -30.27
CA ARG A 39 -20.06 -2.70 -29.32
C ARG A 39 -19.54 -3.28 -28.01
N GLY A 40 -19.84 -2.57 -26.92
CA GLY A 40 -20.28 -3.19 -25.68
C GLY A 40 -19.22 -3.84 -24.80
N GLN A 41 -18.46 -3.03 -24.06
CA GLN A 41 -18.11 -3.33 -22.67
C GLN A 41 -18.14 -2.04 -21.86
N ARG A 42 -19.32 -1.67 -21.34
CA ARG A 42 -19.42 -0.71 -20.24
C ARG A 42 -18.90 -1.42 -18.99
N GLY A 43 -17.61 -1.27 -18.71
CA GLY A 43 -17.11 -1.54 -17.37
C GLY A 43 -17.90 -0.68 -16.38
N ARG A 44 -18.44 -1.31 -15.33
CA ARG A 44 -18.91 -0.60 -14.13
C ARG A 44 -17.73 0.22 -13.62
N GLN A 45 -17.71 1.52 -13.92
CA GLN A 45 -16.92 2.47 -13.15
C GLN A 45 -17.59 2.53 -11.79
N GLN A 46 -17.02 1.84 -10.79
CA GLN A 46 -17.32 2.13 -9.40
C GLN A 46 -16.77 3.52 -9.11
N ASN A 47 -17.65 4.48 -8.85
CA ASN A 47 -17.26 5.82 -8.42
C ASN A 47 -16.72 5.72 -6.99
N TYR A 48 -15.40 5.74 -6.84
CA TYR A 48 -14.73 5.92 -5.56
C TYR A 48 -14.83 7.39 -5.17
N VAL A 49 -15.61 7.70 -4.13
CA VAL A 49 -15.77 9.07 -3.64
C VAL A 49 -14.70 9.32 -2.57
N ARG A 50 -13.78 10.25 -2.84
CA ARG A 50 -12.85 10.79 -1.83
C ARG A 50 -13.57 11.97 -1.14
N GLY A 51 -13.29 12.21 0.14
CA GLY A 51 -14.08 13.10 1.02
C GLY A 51 -14.55 14.44 0.42
N GLU A 52 -13.79 15.05 -0.48
CA GLU A 52 -14.13 16.33 -1.13
C GLU A 52 -15.27 16.25 -2.17
N ASP A 53 -15.64 15.06 -2.65
CA ASP A 53 -16.67 14.86 -3.68
C ASP A 53 -18.08 14.58 -3.09
N LEU A 54 -18.23 14.57 -1.76
CA LEU A 54 -19.46 14.17 -1.05
C LEU A 54 -20.57 15.23 -1.03
N GLU A 55 -20.25 16.51 -1.29
CA GLU A 55 -21.22 17.62 -1.17
C GLU A 55 -22.22 17.72 -2.34
N ARG A 56 -22.11 16.89 -3.39
CA ARG A 56 -22.90 17.00 -4.64
C ARG A 56 -23.90 15.86 -4.91
N LEU A 57 -24.26 15.10 -3.88
CA LEU A 57 -25.00 13.85 -4.08
C LEU A 57 -26.53 14.07 -3.98
N ASP A 58 -27.17 14.29 -5.13
CA ASP A 58 -28.63 14.36 -5.28
C ASP A 58 -29.27 12.97 -5.55
N GLU A 59 -30.58 12.89 -5.26
CA GLU A 59 -31.49 11.73 -5.19
C GLU A 59 -31.56 10.80 -6.43
N GLY A 60 -30.50 10.04 -6.69
CA GLY A 60 -30.53 8.85 -7.56
C GLY A 60 -30.11 7.59 -6.80
N ASP A 61 -30.50 6.41 -7.31
CA ASP A 61 -30.03 5.07 -6.86
C ASP A 61 -28.51 4.86 -7.08
N GLU A 62 -27.68 5.87 -6.82
CA GLU A 62 -26.23 5.76 -6.84
C GLU A 62 -25.75 5.11 -5.54
N GLN A 63 -25.18 3.92 -5.69
CA GLN A 63 -24.50 3.22 -4.60
C GLN A 63 -23.15 3.88 -4.36
N PHE A 64 -23.08 4.74 -3.34
CA PHE A 64 -21.83 5.33 -2.88
C PHE A 64 -21.01 4.29 -2.13
N ILE A 65 -19.70 4.30 -2.32
CA ILE A 65 -18.75 3.47 -1.56
C ILE A 65 -17.98 4.40 -0.62
N GLY A 66 -18.00 4.08 0.66
CA GLY A 66 -17.21 4.74 1.70
C GLY A 66 -16.17 3.80 2.29
N GLN A 67 -15.03 4.35 2.72
CA GLN A 67 -13.95 3.60 3.34
C GLN A 67 -13.27 4.38 4.45
N GLY A 68 -13.23 3.87 5.67
CA GLY A 68 -12.50 4.52 6.77
C GLY A 68 -12.08 3.55 7.87
N VAL A 69 -11.38 4.07 8.87
CA VAL A 69 -10.94 3.28 10.03
C VAL A 69 -11.99 3.36 11.13
N LEU A 70 -12.49 2.21 11.56
CA LEU A 70 -13.56 2.10 12.55
C LEU A 70 -13.09 2.53 13.93
N GLU A 71 -13.84 3.42 14.55
CA GLU A 71 -13.77 3.76 15.97
C GLU A 71 -15.10 3.40 16.64
N ILE A 72 -15.07 2.43 17.56
CA ILE A 72 -16.25 2.02 18.33
C ILE A 72 -16.35 2.87 19.59
N THR A 73 -17.53 3.45 19.83
CA THR A 73 -17.82 4.25 21.02
C THR A 73 -18.17 3.35 22.21
N GLY A 74 -18.15 3.90 23.43
CA GLY A 74 -18.52 3.15 24.63
C GLY A 74 -19.97 2.63 24.64
N GLU A 75 -20.84 3.20 23.80
CA GLU A 75 -22.24 2.78 23.64
C GLU A 75 -22.38 1.63 22.60
N GLY A 76 -21.29 1.26 21.93
CA GLY A 76 -21.18 0.07 21.07
C GLY A 76 -21.62 0.28 19.62
N PHE A 77 -22.00 1.48 19.20
CA PHE A 77 -21.98 1.88 17.79
C PHE A 77 -20.60 2.48 17.46
N GLY A 78 -20.33 2.79 16.20
CA GLY A 78 -19.05 3.37 15.81
C GLY A 78 -19.13 4.30 14.62
N PHE A 79 -17.99 4.90 14.30
CA PHE A 79 -17.81 5.76 13.14
C PHE A 79 -16.59 5.30 12.34
N LEU A 80 -16.70 5.27 11.02
CA LEU A 80 -15.53 5.17 10.16
C LEU A 80 -14.94 6.56 10.07
N ARG A 81 -13.76 6.75 10.66
CA ARG A 81 -13.03 8.00 10.63
C ARG A 81 -12.27 8.14 9.32
N HIS A 82 -12.31 9.35 8.79
CA HIS A 82 -11.51 9.79 7.66
C HIS A 82 -10.56 10.92 8.10
N ASN A 83 -9.50 11.19 7.33
CA ASN A 83 -8.58 12.32 7.55
C ASN A 83 -7.96 12.42 8.96
N ASN A 84 -6.79 11.77 9.15
CA ASN A 84 -6.02 11.79 10.41
C ASN A 84 -6.74 11.23 11.64
N PHE A 85 -7.82 10.45 11.45
CA PHE A 85 -8.54 9.77 12.53
C PHE A 85 -9.23 10.72 13.53
N SER A 86 -9.42 11.98 13.15
CA SER A 86 -10.18 12.95 13.93
C SER A 86 -11.66 12.90 13.58
N ALA A 87 -12.52 13.19 14.55
CA ALA A 87 -13.96 13.26 14.32
C ALA A 87 -14.30 14.36 13.31
N ASN A 88 -15.01 14.01 12.25
CA ASN A 88 -15.46 14.94 11.20
C ASN A 88 -16.97 14.76 10.91
N GLY A 89 -17.61 15.78 10.33
CA GLY A 89 -19.00 15.71 9.88
C GLY A 89 -19.24 14.70 8.74
N GLU A 90 -18.18 14.30 8.04
CA GLU A 90 -18.19 13.32 6.96
C GLU A 90 -18.03 11.86 7.44
N ASP A 91 -17.93 11.64 8.75
CA ASP A 91 -17.76 10.29 9.29
C ASP A 91 -18.96 9.39 8.98
N ILE A 92 -18.69 8.11 8.74
CA ILE A 92 -19.73 7.13 8.40
C ILE A 92 -20.16 6.40 9.66
N TYR A 93 -21.42 6.54 10.03
CA TYR A 93 -22.04 5.80 11.12
C TYR A 93 -22.11 4.29 10.84
N VAL A 94 -21.70 3.50 11.83
CA VAL A 94 -21.78 2.04 11.83
C VAL A 94 -22.60 1.57 13.03
N SER A 95 -23.67 0.83 12.74
CA SER A 95 -24.57 0.33 13.77
C SER A 95 -23.94 -0.77 14.62
N GLN A 96 -24.37 -0.88 15.89
CA GLN A 96 -23.93 -1.96 16.78
C GLN A 96 -24.21 -3.36 16.19
N THR A 97 -25.32 -3.52 15.46
CA THR A 97 -25.68 -4.78 14.80
C THR A 97 -24.66 -5.18 13.73
N GLN A 98 -24.18 -4.22 12.92
CA GLN A 98 -23.15 -4.48 11.91
C GLN A 98 -21.81 -4.83 12.55
N ILE A 99 -21.41 -4.10 13.60
CA ILE A 99 -20.19 -4.37 14.37
C ILE A 99 -20.22 -5.80 14.91
N LYS A 100 -21.30 -6.19 15.59
CA LYS A 100 -21.45 -7.54 16.15
C LYS A 100 -21.50 -8.62 15.07
N ARG A 101 -22.22 -8.38 13.96
CA ARG A 101 -22.39 -9.36 12.88
C ARG A 101 -21.06 -9.74 12.22
N PHE A 102 -20.23 -8.75 11.91
CA PHE A 102 -18.96 -8.97 11.22
C PHE A 102 -17.75 -9.07 12.18
N GLY A 103 -17.98 -9.02 13.49
CA GLY A 103 -16.91 -9.06 14.49
C GLY A 103 -15.91 -7.91 14.34
N LEU A 104 -16.41 -6.72 13.96
CA LEU A 104 -15.56 -5.55 13.74
C LEU A 104 -14.96 -5.06 15.06
N LYS A 105 -13.74 -4.51 14.98
CA LYS A 105 -12.98 -3.99 16.12
C LYS A 105 -12.50 -2.58 15.80
N THR A 106 -12.29 -1.76 16.83
CA THR A 106 -11.65 -0.46 16.66
C THR A 106 -10.29 -0.64 15.99
N GLY A 107 -10.02 0.17 14.96
CA GLY A 107 -8.82 0.07 14.11
C GLY A 107 -9.03 -0.69 12.80
N ASP A 108 -10.17 -1.35 12.59
CA ASP A 108 -10.45 -2.00 11.30
C ASP A 108 -10.64 -0.97 10.18
N ASN A 109 -9.94 -1.17 9.07
CA ASN A 109 -10.22 -0.46 7.83
C ASN A 109 -11.43 -1.11 7.14
N VAL A 110 -12.57 -0.44 7.14
CA VAL A 110 -13.82 -0.96 6.60
C VAL A 110 -14.17 -0.22 5.32
N MET A 111 -14.45 -0.97 4.26
CA MET A 111 -14.98 -0.44 3.00
C MET A 111 -16.37 -1.03 2.74
N GLY A 112 -17.29 -0.19 2.28
CA GLY A 112 -18.63 -0.65 2.00
C GLY A 112 -19.55 0.39 1.37
N GLN A 113 -20.76 -0.04 1.05
CA GLN A 113 -21.78 0.84 0.51
C GLN A 113 -22.32 1.76 1.59
N ILE A 114 -22.41 3.04 1.29
CA ILE A 114 -22.92 4.07 2.18
C ILE A 114 -24.18 4.70 1.61
N ARG A 115 -24.95 5.35 2.49
CA ARG A 115 -26.09 6.19 2.12
C ARG A 115 -25.93 7.58 2.74
N PRO A 116 -26.47 8.62 2.09
CA PRO A 116 -26.56 9.94 2.71
C PRO A 116 -27.42 9.92 3.99
N PRO A 117 -27.20 10.89 4.90
CA PRO A 117 -28.05 11.08 6.06
C PRO A 117 -29.50 11.35 5.64
N LYS A 118 -30.46 10.79 6.39
CA LYS A 118 -31.86 11.19 6.28
C LYS A 118 -32.07 12.54 6.98
N GLU A 119 -33.24 13.18 6.80
CA GLU A 119 -33.58 14.47 7.44
C GLU A 119 -33.39 14.50 8.98
N SER A 120 -33.39 13.35 9.65
CA SER A 120 -33.19 13.22 11.11
C SER A 120 -31.76 12.83 11.53
N GLU A 121 -30.87 12.54 10.57
CA GLU A 121 -29.52 12.03 10.81
C GLU A 121 -28.47 13.09 10.40
N LYS A 122 -27.33 13.10 11.08
CA LYS A 122 -26.23 14.05 10.79
C LYS A 122 -25.10 13.45 9.95
N PHE A 123 -25.01 12.13 9.87
CA PHE A 123 -23.87 11.39 9.33
C PHE A 123 -24.30 10.44 8.23
N PHE A 124 -23.38 10.10 7.34
CA PHE A 124 -23.57 9.01 6.38
C PHE A 124 -23.79 7.69 7.12
N GLY A 125 -24.61 6.80 6.57
CA GLY A 125 -24.86 5.48 7.17
C GLY A 125 -24.20 4.38 6.35
N LEU A 126 -23.49 3.46 7.00
CA LEU A 126 -23.02 2.24 6.33
C LEU A 126 -24.22 1.33 6.05
N LEU A 127 -24.47 1.00 4.77
CA LEU A 127 -25.51 0.05 4.35
C LEU A 127 -24.99 -1.38 4.37
N ARG A 128 -23.86 -1.62 3.71
CA ARG A 128 -23.31 -2.96 3.50
C ARG A 128 -21.79 -2.94 3.59
N VAL A 129 -21.22 -3.81 4.42
CA VAL A 129 -19.77 -4.06 4.47
C VAL A 129 -19.39 -4.87 3.23
N GLU A 130 -18.43 -4.39 2.45
CA GLU A 130 -17.86 -5.13 1.31
C GLU A 130 -16.50 -5.73 1.64
N GLN A 131 -15.70 -5.03 2.45
CA GLN A 131 -14.35 -5.46 2.79
C GLN A 131 -13.95 -4.99 4.19
N VAL A 132 -13.15 -5.80 4.88
CA VAL A 132 -12.53 -5.45 6.17
C VAL A 132 -11.03 -5.75 6.06
N ASN A 133 -10.17 -4.76 6.27
CA ASN A 133 -8.71 -4.87 6.17
C ASN A 133 -8.21 -5.51 4.86
N GLY A 134 -8.86 -5.21 3.73
CA GLY A 134 -8.47 -5.77 2.43
C GLY A 134 -9.01 -7.18 2.13
N VAL A 135 -9.77 -7.79 3.04
CA VAL A 135 -10.31 -9.15 2.86
C VAL A 135 -11.84 -9.20 3.02
N ASP A 136 -12.44 -10.31 2.61
CA ASP A 136 -13.88 -10.55 2.77
C ASP A 136 -14.28 -10.47 4.27
N PRO A 137 -15.41 -9.82 4.61
CA PRO A 137 -15.86 -9.66 5.99
C PRO A 137 -16.02 -10.99 6.76
N GLU A 138 -16.42 -12.07 6.08
CA GLU A 138 -16.60 -13.38 6.71
C GLU A 138 -15.25 -14.03 7.06
N VAL A 139 -14.20 -13.78 6.26
CA VAL A 139 -12.83 -14.20 6.58
C VAL A 139 -12.29 -13.37 7.74
N ALA A 140 -12.48 -12.05 7.67
CA ALA A 140 -12.01 -11.12 8.69
C ALA A 140 -12.60 -11.42 10.08
N ARG A 141 -13.83 -11.94 10.14
CA ARG A 141 -14.53 -12.29 11.39
C ARG A 141 -13.83 -13.39 12.18
N ASN A 142 -13.20 -14.35 11.51
CA ASN A 142 -12.56 -15.51 12.14
C ASN A 142 -11.11 -15.25 12.58
N ARG A 143 -10.62 -14.01 12.44
CA ARG A 143 -9.24 -13.67 12.81
C ARG A 143 -9.04 -13.70 14.33
N PRO A 144 -7.89 -14.21 14.83
CA PRO A 144 -7.57 -14.20 16.25
C PRO A 144 -7.48 -12.76 16.78
N GLN A 145 -7.64 -12.59 18.09
CA GLN A 145 -7.32 -11.30 18.70
C GLN A 145 -5.80 -11.09 18.73
N PHE A 146 -5.36 -9.84 18.58
CA PHE A 146 -3.92 -9.54 18.62
C PHE A 146 -3.27 -9.98 19.93
N ASP A 147 -3.98 -9.81 21.05
CA ASP A 147 -3.51 -10.18 22.40
C ASP A 147 -3.45 -11.70 22.63
N GLU A 148 -4.09 -12.50 21.79
CA GLU A 148 -4.05 -13.97 21.84
C GLU A 148 -2.87 -14.55 21.03
N LEU A 149 -2.18 -13.72 20.24
CA LEU A 149 -1.04 -14.16 19.45
C LEU A 149 0.16 -14.45 20.35
N VAL A 150 0.94 -15.49 19.99
CA VAL A 150 2.16 -15.83 20.71
C VAL A 150 3.26 -14.83 20.35
N PRO A 151 3.81 -14.07 21.31
CA PRO A 151 4.91 -13.17 21.04
C PRO A 151 6.17 -13.97 20.73
N ILE A 152 6.83 -13.63 19.64
CA ILE A 152 8.11 -14.22 19.24
C ILE A 152 9.17 -13.13 19.06
N TYR A 153 10.43 -13.52 19.18
CA TYR A 153 11.52 -12.64 18.78
C TYR A 153 11.56 -12.50 17.25
N PRO A 154 12.02 -11.33 16.73
CA PRO A 154 12.22 -11.16 15.30
C PRO A 154 13.13 -12.25 14.73
N ASN A 155 12.62 -12.98 13.76
CA ASN A 155 13.33 -14.02 13.02
C ASN A 155 13.65 -13.60 11.57
N ASP A 156 12.88 -12.64 11.04
CA ASP A 156 13.09 -12.06 9.71
C ASP A 156 13.74 -10.69 9.82
N ARG A 157 14.87 -10.50 9.16
CA ARG A 157 15.62 -9.24 9.15
C ARG A 157 15.10 -8.27 8.07
N LEU A 158 14.97 -7.00 8.44
CA LEU A 158 14.72 -5.90 7.51
C LEU A 158 16.06 -5.28 7.08
N MET A 159 16.52 -5.64 5.89
CA MET A 159 17.70 -5.01 5.29
C MET A 159 17.38 -3.55 4.91
N LEU A 160 18.20 -2.61 5.37
CA LEU A 160 18.01 -1.17 5.13
C LEU A 160 18.99 -0.62 4.08
N GLU A 161 20.11 -1.28 3.84
CA GLU A 161 21.05 -0.94 2.77
C GLU A 161 20.32 -0.90 1.41
N THR A 162 20.43 0.24 0.71
CA THR A 162 19.84 0.45 -0.62
C THR A 162 20.93 0.80 -1.63
N ASP A 163 21.48 2.01 -1.54
CA ASP A 163 22.56 2.49 -2.40
C ASP A 163 23.87 2.75 -1.62
N GLN A 164 24.97 2.98 -2.35
CA GLN A 164 26.27 3.25 -1.75
C GLN A 164 26.33 4.58 -0.97
N LYS A 165 25.41 5.51 -1.25
CA LYS A 165 25.38 6.84 -0.62
C LYS A 165 24.65 6.79 0.73
N ASN A 166 23.77 5.82 0.94
CA ASN A 166 23.02 5.59 2.17
C ASN A 166 23.89 4.90 3.24
N ILE A 167 24.95 5.59 3.65
CA ILE A 167 25.92 5.08 4.64
C ILE A 167 25.23 4.86 6.00
N ALA A 168 24.25 5.69 6.36
CA ALA A 168 23.55 5.58 7.64
C ALA A 168 22.76 4.26 7.75
N ALA A 169 22.00 3.87 6.72
CA ALA A 169 21.27 2.60 6.73
C ALA A 169 22.21 1.40 6.83
N ARG A 170 23.34 1.43 6.12
CA ARG A 170 24.39 0.40 6.20
C ARG A 170 24.97 0.29 7.61
N PHE A 171 25.21 1.43 8.25
CA PHE A 171 25.70 1.46 9.62
C PHE A 171 24.69 0.85 10.59
N VAL A 172 23.41 1.18 10.44
CA VAL A 172 22.32 0.57 11.23
C VAL A 172 22.29 -0.94 10.99
N ASP A 173 22.36 -1.39 9.74
CA ASP A 173 22.40 -2.81 9.40
C ASP A 173 23.56 -3.58 10.07
N LEU A 174 24.71 -2.94 10.25
CA LEU A 174 25.88 -3.58 10.87
C LEU A 174 25.83 -3.56 12.40
N ILE A 175 25.39 -2.44 12.99
CA ILE A 175 25.51 -2.20 14.43
C ILE A 175 24.23 -2.53 15.18
N ALA A 176 23.08 -2.26 14.59
CA ALA A 176 21.76 -2.38 15.21
C ALA A 176 20.74 -2.90 14.19
N PRO A 177 20.86 -4.15 13.72
CA PRO A 177 19.96 -4.72 12.73
C PRO A 177 18.51 -4.70 13.20
N ILE A 178 17.59 -4.34 12.31
CA ILE A 178 16.16 -4.26 12.57
C ILE A 178 15.48 -5.49 11.98
N GLY A 179 14.57 -6.13 12.71
CA GLY A 179 13.77 -7.26 12.24
C GLY A 179 12.26 -7.00 12.26
N LYS A 180 11.48 -7.88 11.62
CA LYS A 180 10.01 -7.86 11.67
C LYS A 180 9.56 -8.12 13.11
N GLY A 181 8.82 -7.17 13.69
CA GLY A 181 8.44 -7.19 15.12
C GLY A 181 9.46 -6.54 16.06
N GLN A 182 10.51 -5.90 15.53
CA GLN A 182 11.49 -5.20 16.37
C GLN A 182 10.87 -4.02 17.12
N ARG A 183 11.22 -3.91 18.39
CA ARG A 183 10.95 -2.73 19.22
C ARG A 183 12.27 -1.99 19.42
N GLY A 184 12.38 -0.80 18.82
CA GLY A 184 13.59 0.01 18.84
C GLY A 184 13.33 1.40 19.39
N LEU A 185 14.36 1.99 19.98
CA LEU A 185 14.35 3.39 20.43
C LEU A 185 15.57 4.10 19.84
N VAL A 186 15.33 5.19 19.13
CA VAL A 186 16.40 6.07 18.66
C VAL A 186 16.60 7.17 19.70
N VAL A 187 17.69 7.07 20.45
CA VAL A 187 18.09 8.10 21.43
C VAL A 187 19.05 9.06 20.75
N ALA A 188 18.67 10.34 20.65
CA ALA A 188 19.50 11.37 20.05
C ALA A 188 19.29 12.72 20.78
N PRO A 189 20.36 13.52 20.99
CA PRO A 189 20.20 14.88 21.48
C PRO A 189 19.53 15.78 20.43
N PRO A 190 19.04 16.98 20.81
CA PRO A 190 18.47 17.93 19.87
C PRO A 190 19.46 18.24 18.73
N LYS A 191 18.95 18.35 17.49
CA LYS A 191 19.73 18.62 16.26
C LYS A 191 20.75 17.54 15.88
N ALA A 192 20.66 16.32 16.43
CA ALA A 192 21.54 15.21 16.05
C ALA A 192 21.13 14.46 14.77
N GLY A 193 20.13 14.95 14.03
CA GLY A 193 19.67 14.31 12.79
C GLY A 193 18.72 13.13 12.99
N LYS A 194 17.99 13.05 14.11
CA LYS A 194 16.94 12.03 14.36
C LYS A 194 15.96 11.94 13.19
N THR A 195 15.42 13.08 12.74
CA THR A 195 14.45 13.14 11.65
C THR A 195 15.04 12.64 10.34
N ILE A 196 16.30 12.98 10.04
CA ILE A 196 17.01 12.49 8.85
C ILE A 196 17.16 10.96 8.91
N LEU A 197 17.60 10.42 10.04
CA LEU A 197 17.76 8.97 10.22
C LEU A 197 16.43 8.23 10.03
N LEU A 198 15.35 8.73 10.62
CA LEU A 198 14.01 8.12 10.50
C LEU A 198 13.51 8.14 9.05
N LYS A 199 13.72 9.23 8.31
CA LYS A 199 13.40 9.30 6.87
C LYS A 199 14.20 8.29 6.05
N MET A 200 15.49 8.15 6.35
CA MET A 200 16.34 7.18 5.66
C MET A 200 15.84 5.75 5.91
N ILE A 201 15.49 5.41 7.16
CA ILE A 201 14.92 4.10 7.51
C ILE A 201 13.58 3.89 6.77
N ALA A 202 12.69 4.88 6.79
CA ALA A 202 11.41 4.83 6.09
C ALA A 202 11.59 4.59 4.58
N ASN A 203 12.45 5.36 3.92
CA ASN A 203 12.76 5.21 2.50
C ASN A 203 13.38 3.85 2.18
N SER A 204 14.32 3.38 3.01
CA SER A 204 14.93 2.06 2.87
C SER A 204 13.90 0.94 2.97
N ILE A 205 12.96 1.02 3.91
CA ILE A 205 11.87 0.04 4.05
C ILE A 205 10.97 0.07 2.81
N SER A 206 10.56 1.25 2.34
CA SER A 206 9.71 1.38 1.15
C SER A 206 10.34 0.79 -0.11
N VAL A 207 11.67 0.90 -0.26
CA VAL A 207 12.40 0.36 -1.42
C VAL A 207 12.62 -1.15 -1.29
N ASN A 208 13.09 -1.61 -0.14
CA ASN A 208 13.52 -3.00 0.03
C ASN A 208 12.36 -3.96 0.40
N HIS A 209 11.31 -3.45 1.03
CA HIS A 209 10.18 -4.24 1.55
C HIS A 209 8.83 -3.60 1.17
N PRO A 210 8.47 -3.57 -0.13
CA PRO A 210 7.22 -2.95 -0.59
C PRO A 210 5.96 -3.69 -0.10
N ASP A 211 6.11 -4.89 0.45
CA ASP A 211 5.06 -5.66 1.11
C ASP A 211 4.70 -5.13 2.51
N ILE A 212 5.55 -4.30 3.11
CA ILE A 212 5.35 -3.78 4.47
C ILE A 212 4.51 -2.51 4.42
N ALA A 213 3.42 -2.51 5.19
CA ALA A 213 2.67 -1.30 5.47
C ALA A 213 3.49 -0.35 6.36
N LEU A 214 4.06 0.69 5.77
CA LEU A 214 4.82 1.71 6.47
C LEU A 214 3.91 2.83 6.98
N MET A 215 3.99 3.13 8.27
CA MET A 215 3.25 4.22 8.92
C MET A 215 4.23 5.15 9.64
N VAL A 216 4.13 6.45 9.37
CA VAL A 216 4.89 7.49 10.07
C VAL A 216 3.94 8.31 10.92
N LEU A 217 4.03 8.15 12.24
CA LEU A 217 3.22 8.88 13.21
C LEU A 217 4.03 10.02 13.82
N LEU A 218 3.60 11.26 13.58
CA LEU A 218 4.21 12.47 14.13
C LEU A 218 3.33 12.98 15.26
N ILE A 219 3.91 13.12 16.46
CA ILE A 219 3.20 13.59 17.65
C ILE A 219 3.93 14.82 18.18
N ASP A 220 3.18 15.90 18.37
CA ASP A 220 3.69 17.17 18.92
C ASP A 220 4.95 17.68 18.20
N GLU A 221 5.05 17.39 16.91
CA GLU A 221 6.19 17.75 16.07
C GLU A 221 5.95 19.07 15.34
N ARG A 222 7.03 19.76 15.01
CA ARG A 222 6.93 21.08 14.40
C ARG A 222 6.30 21.02 13.00
N PRO A 223 5.45 21.98 12.61
CA PRO A 223 4.75 21.97 11.32
C PRO A 223 5.68 21.81 10.11
N GLU A 224 6.86 22.42 10.16
CA GLU A 224 7.86 22.32 9.10
C GLU A 224 8.39 20.88 8.91
N GLU A 225 8.54 20.11 9.99
CA GLU A 225 8.98 18.71 9.92
C GLU A 225 7.87 17.81 9.39
N VAL A 226 6.61 18.15 9.66
CA VAL A 226 5.44 17.45 9.11
C VAL A 226 5.36 17.63 7.59
N THR A 227 5.58 18.84 7.08
CA THR A 227 5.56 19.11 5.64
C THR A 227 6.69 18.41 4.90
N ASP A 228 7.83 18.22 5.56
CA ASP A 228 9.03 17.63 4.98
C ASP A 228 8.99 16.08 4.96
N ILE A 229 7.97 15.46 5.56
CA ILE A 229 7.74 13.99 5.56
C ILE A 229 6.63 13.58 4.57
N LYS A 230 5.80 14.52 4.11
CA LYS A 230 4.70 14.27 3.17
C LYS A 230 5.17 13.89 1.77
#